data_AF-A0A101M9S4-F1
#
_entry.id   AF-A0A101M9S4-F1
#
_cell.length_a   1.000
_cell.length_b   1.000
_cell.length_c   1.000
_cell.angle_alpha   90.00
_cell.angle_beta   90.00
_cell.angle_gamma   90.00
#
_symmetry.space_group_name_H-M   'P 1'
#
loop_
_entity.id
_entity.type
_entity.pdbx_description
1 polymer ?
#
loop_
_entity_poly.entity_id
_entity_poly.type
_entity_poly.pdbx_seq_one_letter_code
_entity_poly.pdbx_strand_id
1 'polypeptide(L)'
;ARSAFAWLTCILTEEHDWYLTARCPACIVQHVLHSEPTIRFVAVASQLAGPRSGFRCWLNALETAVCEDPFWGDAFWPDIEERASRLTDGVQELVRQCYELSATLDNPARVNPSLAKTPMPVYGSRSASCTIPLKPSSFARKQLRLTREEQRYRSSLLWNCSQEMTQPLAGCTTATQSRRRSLTS
;
A
#
# COMPACT_ATOMS: atom_id res chain seq x y z
N ALA A 1 -6.63 6.45 -6.30
CA ALA A 1 -5.93 5.61 -5.30
C ALA A 1 -5.41 6.38 -4.07
N ARG A 2 -4.29 7.14 -4.12
CA ARG A 2 -3.66 7.68 -2.89
C ARG A 2 -4.56 8.60 -2.05
N SER A 3 -5.28 9.52 -2.70
CA SER A 3 -6.24 10.40 -2.02
C SER A 3 -7.39 9.62 -1.39
N ALA A 4 -7.91 8.61 -2.09
CA ALA A 4 -8.95 7.73 -1.58
C ALA A 4 -8.46 6.92 -0.37
N PHE A 5 -7.23 6.39 -0.41
CA PHE A 5 -6.63 5.71 0.75
C PHE A 5 -6.49 6.64 1.96
N ALA A 6 -5.97 7.86 1.77
CA ALA A 6 -5.85 8.84 2.84
C ALA A 6 -7.21 9.20 3.43
N TRP A 7 -8.21 9.45 2.58
CA TRP A 7 -9.57 9.76 3.01
C TRP A 7 -10.22 8.60 3.76
N LEU A 8 -10.11 7.37 3.25
CA LEU A 8 -10.62 6.17 3.92
C LEU A 8 -9.94 5.97 5.28
N THR A 9 -8.64 6.21 5.36
CA THR A 9 -7.91 6.12 6.63
C THR A 9 -8.48 7.11 7.63
N CYS A 10 -8.64 8.39 7.25
CA CYS A 10 -9.24 9.40 8.12
C CYS A 10 -10.64 9.01 8.59
N ILE A 11 -11.56 8.71 7.67
CA ILE A 11 -12.95 8.43 8.04
C ILE A 11 -13.07 7.16 8.90
N LEU A 12 -12.30 6.11 8.61
CA LEU A 12 -12.33 4.87 9.38
C LEU A 12 -11.68 5.02 10.76
N THR A 13 -10.76 5.98 10.93
CA THR A 13 -10.19 6.29 12.24
C THR A 13 -11.09 7.20 13.08
N GLU A 14 -11.78 8.16 12.46
CA GLU A 14 -12.56 9.19 13.15
C GLU A 14 -13.98 8.72 13.49
N GLU A 15 -14.60 7.95 12.58
CA GLU A 15 -16.01 7.53 12.69
C GLU A 15 -16.18 6.07 13.13
N HIS A 16 -15.22 5.54 13.89
CA HIS A 16 -15.13 4.11 14.27
C HIS A 16 -16.43 3.53 14.84
N ASP A 17 -17.00 4.20 15.84
CA ASP A 17 -18.19 3.73 16.54
C ASP A 17 -19.45 3.78 15.67
N TRP A 18 -19.48 4.71 14.71
CA TRP A 18 -20.62 4.91 13.82
C TRP A 18 -20.72 3.76 12.82
N TYR A 19 -19.65 3.44 12.08
CA TYR A 19 -19.74 2.39 11.06
C TYR A 19 -19.78 0.98 11.66
N LEU A 20 -19.35 0.78 12.91
CA LEU A 20 -19.58 -0.47 13.66
C LEU A 20 -21.01 -0.60 14.19
N THR A 21 -21.88 0.38 13.95
CA THR A 21 -23.29 0.37 14.35
C THR A 21 -23.50 0.16 15.86
N ALA A 22 -22.62 0.71 16.70
CA ALA A 22 -22.68 0.56 18.16
C ALA A 22 -23.88 1.30 18.81
N ARG A 23 -24.69 2.01 18.02
CA ARG A 23 -25.87 2.79 18.45
C ARG A 23 -27.15 2.20 17.85
N CYS A 24 -28.31 2.67 18.31
CA CYS A 24 -29.57 2.26 17.71
C CYS A 24 -29.68 2.73 16.24
N PRO A 25 -30.47 2.06 15.39
CA PRO A 25 -30.56 2.37 13.96
C PRO A 25 -30.93 3.83 13.66
N ALA A 26 -31.81 4.44 14.46
CA ALA A 26 -32.18 5.84 14.31
C ALA A 26 -30.98 6.79 14.50
N CYS A 27 -30.16 6.56 15.52
CA CYS A 27 -28.95 7.34 15.75
C CYS A 27 -27.92 7.16 14.62
N ILE A 28 -27.81 5.97 14.05
CA ILE A 28 -26.89 5.70 12.93
C ILE A 28 -27.32 6.47 11.67
N VAL A 29 -28.62 6.42 11.34
CA VAL A 29 -29.18 7.14 10.18
C VAL A 29 -29.09 8.65 10.38
N GLN A 30 -29.40 9.15 11.58
CA GLN A 30 -29.31 10.58 11.88
C GLN A 30 -27.86 11.10 11.77
N HIS A 31 -26.89 10.31 12.23
CA HIS A 31 -25.47 10.70 12.15
C HIS A 31 -24.97 10.85 10.72
N VAL A 32 -25.60 10.19 9.73
CA VAL A 32 -25.25 10.36 8.31
C VAL A 32 -25.26 11.84 7.92
N LEU A 33 -26.27 12.59 8.36
CA LEU A 33 -26.49 13.99 7.97
C LEU A 33 -25.73 15.00 8.84
N HIS A 34 -24.94 14.57 9.83
CA HIS A 34 -24.20 15.49 10.69
C HIS A 34 -23.02 16.18 9.98
N SER A 35 -22.46 15.57 8.93
CA SER A 35 -21.29 16.10 8.25
C SER A 35 -21.22 15.67 6.79
N GLU A 36 -20.51 16.44 5.95
CA GLU A 36 -20.31 16.08 4.55
C GLU A 36 -19.59 14.73 4.39
N PRO A 37 -18.52 14.41 5.15
CA PRO A 37 -17.83 13.14 5.02
C PRO A 37 -18.72 11.92 5.30
N THR A 38 -19.64 12.01 6.27
CA THR A 38 -20.58 10.92 6.59
C THR A 38 -21.64 10.74 5.51
N ILE A 39 -22.17 11.83 4.93
CA ILE A 39 -23.08 11.77 3.77
C ILE A 39 -22.36 11.12 2.59
N ARG A 40 -21.17 11.63 2.26
CA ARG A 40 -20.36 11.12 1.15
C ARG A 40 -19.97 9.66 1.35
N PHE A 41 -19.68 9.23 2.59
CA PHE A 41 -19.38 7.83 2.89
C PHE A 41 -20.54 6.91 2.49
N VAL A 42 -21.78 7.25 2.86
CA VAL A 42 -22.97 6.44 2.52
C VAL A 42 -23.24 6.47 1.01
N ALA A 43 -23.05 7.62 0.35
CA ALA A 43 -23.18 7.72 -1.10
C ALA A 43 -22.15 6.82 -1.82
N VAL A 44 -20.88 6.86 -1.42
CA VAL A 44 -19.82 6.00 -1.97
C VAL A 44 -20.12 4.52 -1.72
N ALA A 45 -20.54 4.14 -0.51
CA ALA A 45 -20.90 2.77 -0.19
C ALA A 45 -22.05 2.27 -1.08
N SER A 46 -23.06 3.11 -1.30
CA SER A 46 -24.21 2.79 -2.16
C SER A 46 -23.79 2.62 -3.64
N GLN A 47 -22.89 3.47 -4.13
CA GLN A 47 -22.34 3.37 -5.49
C GLN A 47 -21.49 2.11 -5.67
N LEU A 48 -20.62 1.81 -4.70
CA LEU A 48 -19.76 0.61 -4.71
C LEU A 48 -20.55 -0.70 -4.63
N ALA A 49 -21.66 -0.72 -3.89
CA ALA A 49 -22.54 -1.88 -3.84
C ALA A 49 -23.16 -2.20 -5.21
N GLY A 50 -23.24 -1.22 -6.10
CA GLY A 50 -23.68 -1.37 -7.49
C GLY A 50 -25.19 -1.50 -7.64
N PRO A 51 -25.71 -1.51 -8.88
CA PRO A 51 -27.13 -1.35 -9.16
C PRO A 51 -28.02 -2.53 -8.74
N ARG A 52 -27.43 -3.72 -8.52
CA ARG A 52 -28.17 -4.95 -8.16
C ARG A 52 -28.36 -5.12 -6.66
N SER A 53 -27.78 -4.24 -5.86
CA SER A 53 -27.71 -4.37 -4.41
C SER A 53 -28.95 -3.87 -3.67
N GLY A 54 -29.88 -3.21 -4.37
CA GLY A 54 -31.02 -2.55 -3.75
C GLY A 54 -30.70 -1.20 -3.09
N PHE A 55 -29.42 -0.80 -2.97
CA PHE A 55 -29.02 0.49 -2.37
C PHE A 55 -29.37 1.73 -3.22
N ARG A 56 -29.94 1.56 -4.42
CA ARG A 56 -30.45 2.70 -5.19
C ARG A 56 -31.56 3.46 -4.47
N CYS A 57 -32.45 2.78 -3.75
CA CYS A 57 -33.47 3.46 -2.97
C CYS A 57 -32.87 4.25 -1.81
N TRP A 58 -31.77 3.76 -1.23
CA TRP A 58 -31.03 4.45 -0.19
C TRP A 58 -30.35 5.72 -0.70
N LEU A 59 -29.74 5.68 -1.88
CA LEU A 59 -29.13 6.86 -2.48
C LEU A 59 -30.16 7.95 -2.76
N ASN A 60 -31.32 7.57 -3.32
CA ASN A 60 -32.42 8.51 -3.56
C ASN A 60 -32.98 9.07 -2.25
N ALA A 61 -33.15 8.24 -1.22
CA ALA A 61 -33.62 8.69 0.09
C ALA A 61 -32.61 9.63 0.76
N LEU A 62 -31.32 9.37 0.59
CA LEU A 62 -30.25 10.25 1.08
C LEU A 62 -30.25 11.60 0.35
N GLU A 63 -30.42 11.60 -0.98
CA GLU A 63 -30.57 12.83 -1.77
C GLU A 63 -31.74 13.67 -1.28
N THR A 64 -32.93 13.06 -1.15
CA THR A 64 -34.12 13.75 -0.62
C THR A 64 -33.85 14.32 0.78
N ALA A 65 -33.24 13.53 1.67
CA ALA A 65 -32.95 13.96 3.02
C ALA A 65 -31.96 15.15 3.06
N VAL A 66 -30.95 15.18 2.20
CA VAL A 66 -30.00 16.32 2.10
C VAL A 66 -30.70 17.55 1.54
N CYS A 67 -31.48 17.39 0.47
CA CYS A 67 -32.17 18.49 -0.20
C CYS A 67 -33.26 19.14 0.68
N GLU A 68 -33.94 18.36 1.50
CA GLU A 68 -34.99 18.84 2.42
C GLU A 68 -34.43 19.34 3.77
N ASP A 69 -33.16 19.06 4.08
CA ASP A 69 -32.55 19.48 5.34
C ASP A 69 -32.31 21.00 5.37
N PRO A 70 -32.73 21.73 6.43
CA PRO A 70 -32.56 23.18 6.51
C PRO A 70 -31.12 23.68 6.53
N PHE A 71 -30.16 22.85 6.95
CA PHE A 71 -28.74 23.20 7.00
C PHE A 71 -28.04 22.93 5.68
N TRP A 72 -28.33 21.79 5.03
CA TRP A 72 -27.75 21.44 3.73
C TRP A 72 -28.50 22.11 2.59
N GLY A 73 -29.72 21.68 2.30
CA GLY A 73 -30.51 22.17 1.16
C GLY A 73 -30.05 21.60 -0.18
N ASP A 74 -30.83 21.92 -1.22
CA ASP A 74 -30.73 21.37 -2.58
C ASP A 74 -29.40 21.68 -3.28
N ALA A 75 -28.81 22.85 -3.01
CA ALA A 75 -27.59 23.31 -3.66
C ALA A 75 -26.34 22.46 -3.32
N PHE A 76 -26.36 21.70 -2.22
CA PHE A 76 -25.19 20.95 -1.74
C PHE A 76 -25.10 19.56 -2.35
N TRP A 77 -26.23 18.94 -2.67
CA TRP A 77 -26.24 17.57 -3.18
C TRP A 77 -25.37 17.36 -4.43
N PRO A 78 -25.40 18.23 -5.47
CA PRO A 78 -24.59 18.03 -6.66
C PRO A 78 -23.08 17.98 -6.40
N ASP A 79 -22.56 18.81 -5.49
CA ASP A 79 -21.13 18.79 -5.13
C ASP A 79 -20.78 17.55 -4.31
N ILE A 80 -21.64 17.15 -3.37
CA ILE A 80 -21.46 15.92 -2.58
C ILE A 80 -21.46 14.69 -3.49
N GLU A 81 -22.41 14.62 -4.44
CA GLU A 81 -22.54 13.51 -5.39
C GLU A 81 -21.31 13.43 -6.30
N GLU A 82 -20.83 14.55 -6.83
CA GLU A 82 -19.63 14.59 -7.67
C GLU A 82 -18.38 14.13 -6.88
N ARG A 83 -18.22 14.61 -5.64
CA ARG A 83 -17.14 14.17 -4.74
C ARG A 83 -17.25 12.68 -4.40
N ALA A 84 -18.46 12.17 -4.19
CA ALA A 84 -18.70 10.76 -3.97
C ALA A 84 -18.29 9.93 -5.19
N SER A 85 -18.72 10.31 -6.40
CA SER A 85 -18.34 9.62 -7.64
C SER A 85 -16.82 9.54 -7.83
N ARG A 86 -16.12 10.67 -7.68
CA ARG A 86 -14.63 10.69 -7.80
C ARG A 86 -13.96 9.83 -6.75
N LEU A 87 -14.51 9.79 -5.53
CA LEU A 87 -13.98 8.96 -4.46
C LEU A 87 -14.23 7.47 -4.75
N THR A 88 -15.41 7.11 -5.24
CA THR A 88 -15.76 5.74 -5.70
C THR A 88 -14.73 5.24 -6.72
N ASP A 89 -14.44 6.02 -7.77
CA ASP A 89 -13.41 5.69 -8.76
C ASP A 89 -12.04 5.52 -8.10
N GLY A 90 -11.71 6.42 -7.17
CA GLY A 90 -10.47 6.38 -6.40
C GLY A 90 -10.32 5.14 -5.54
N VAL A 91 -11.41 4.64 -4.94
CA VAL A 91 -11.47 3.41 -4.13
C VAL A 91 -11.39 2.17 -5.00
N GLN A 92 -12.10 2.13 -6.14
CA GLN A 92 -11.99 1.03 -7.09
C GLN A 92 -10.56 0.87 -7.61
N GLU A 93 -9.92 1.99 -7.97
CA GLU A 93 -8.51 2.00 -8.39
C GLU A 93 -7.57 1.56 -7.26
N LEU A 94 -7.85 1.94 -6.00
CA LEU A 94 -7.08 1.48 -4.85
C LEU A 94 -7.18 -0.04 -4.68
N VAL A 95 -8.40 -0.60 -4.75
CA VAL A 95 -8.64 -2.05 -4.66
C VAL A 95 -7.91 -2.79 -5.77
N ARG A 96 -7.97 -2.28 -7.01
CA ARG A 96 -7.24 -2.83 -8.17
C ARG A 96 -5.74 -2.89 -7.91
N GLN A 97 -5.14 -1.80 -7.41
CA GLN A 97 -3.71 -1.75 -7.07
C GLN A 97 -3.34 -2.75 -5.97
N CYS A 98 -4.19 -2.94 -4.96
CA CYS A 98 -3.97 -3.95 -3.91
C CYS A 98 -3.90 -5.36 -4.51
N TYR A 99 -4.80 -5.71 -5.45
CA TYR A 99 -4.76 -7.01 -6.11
C TYR A 99 -3.48 -7.21 -6.94
N GLU A 100 -3.03 -6.19 -7.68
CA GLU A 100 -1.78 -6.26 -8.45
C GLU A 100 -0.55 -6.48 -7.56
N LEU A 101 -0.50 -5.79 -6.43
CA LEU A 101 0.57 -5.94 -5.45
C LEU A 101 0.57 -7.35 -4.85
N SER A 102 -0.57 -7.87 -4.42
CA SER A 102 -0.69 -9.23 -3.90
C SER A 102 -0.25 -10.28 -4.92
N ALA A 103 -0.72 -10.18 -6.17
CA ALA A 103 -0.33 -11.11 -7.23
C ALA A 103 1.18 -11.08 -7.54
N THR A 104 1.82 -9.92 -7.40
CA THR A 104 3.28 -9.77 -7.58
C THR A 104 4.06 -10.39 -6.42
N LEU A 105 3.58 -10.23 -5.18
CA LEU A 105 4.19 -10.80 -3.98
C LEU A 105 4.07 -12.34 -3.94
N ASP A 106 2.95 -12.87 -4.40
CA ASP A 106 2.71 -14.32 -4.45
C ASP A 106 3.52 -15.03 -5.56
N ASN A 107 3.99 -14.29 -6.57
CA ASN A 107 4.78 -14.83 -7.68
C ASN A 107 6.03 -14.00 -7.99
N PRO A 108 7.05 -14.01 -7.10
CA PRO A 108 8.27 -13.22 -7.26
C PRO A 108 9.11 -13.64 -8.48
N ALA A 109 8.82 -14.79 -9.10
CA ALA A 109 9.55 -15.31 -10.26
C ALA A 109 9.20 -14.62 -11.60
N ARG A 110 8.18 -13.77 -11.66
CA ARG A 110 7.75 -13.09 -12.90
C ARG A 110 8.30 -11.68 -13.12
N VAL A 111 9.06 -11.12 -12.19
CA VAL A 111 9.58 -9.75 -12.33
C VAL A 111 11.08 -9.77 -12.68
N ASN A 112 11.37 -10.19 -13.91
CA ASN A 112 12.45 -9.53 -14.65
C ASN A 112 11.77 -8.44 -15.49
N PRO A 113 11.75 -7.17 -15.05
CA PRO A 113 11.42 -6.10 -15.95
C PRO A 113 12.64 -6.00 -16.87
N SER A 114 12.58 -6.68 -18.02
CA SER A 114 13.48 -6.32 -19.12
C SER A 114 13.18 -4.86 -19.41
N LEU A 115 14.13 -4.00 -19.05
CA LEU A 115 14.15 -2.60 -19.38
C LEU A 115 14.38 -2.51 -20.90
N ALA A 116 13.39 -2.94 -21.68
CA ALA A 116 13.36 -2.79 -23.11
C ALA A 116 13.14 -1.30 -23.35
N LYS A 117 14.25 -0.60 -23.54
CA LYS A 117 14.29 0.76 -24.07
C LYS A 117 13.63 0.73 -25.45
N THR A 118 12.34 1.02 -25.51
CA THR A 118 11.67 1.31 -26.78
C THR A 118 12.03 2.76 -27.16
N PRO A 119 12.76 3.02 -28.25
CA PRO A 119 13.01 4.38 -28.71
C PRO A 119 11.74 4.88 -29.42
N MET A 120 11.03 5.83 -28.83
CA MET A 120 9.95 6.55 -29.52
C MET A 120 10.53 7.72 -30.33
N PRO A 121 10.04 7.99 -31.55
CA PRO A 121 10.56 9.05 -32.40
C PRO A 121 10.09 10.41 -31.88
N VAL A 122 11.04 11.30 -31.62
CA VAL A 122 10.77 12.68 -31.19
C VAL A 122 10.51 13.54 -32.43
N TYR A 123 9.25 13.93 -32.66
CA TYR A 123 8.95 15.16 -33.40
C TYR A 123 9.08 16.34 -32.43
N GLY A 124 9.84 17.34 -32.86
CA GLY A 124 10.52 18.28 -31.97
C GLY A 124 9.66 19.31 -31.27
N SER A 125 10.20 19.78 -30.14
CA SER A 125 10.07 21.16 -29.70
C SER A 125 11.42 21.62 -29.13
N ARG A 126 11.87 22.77 -29.60
CA ARG A 126 13.15 23.40 -29.23
C ARG A 126 13.10 23.86 -27.76
N SER A 127 14.08 23.45 -26.95
CA SER A 127 14.52 24.28 -25.82
C SER A 127 15.92 23.91 -25.35
N ALA A 128 16.81 24.90 -25.49
CA ALA A 128 18.07 25.17 -24.78
C ALA A 128 18.74 24.02 -24.00
N SER A 129 19.97 23.70 -24.41
CA SER A 129 20.95 23.01 -23.60
C SER A 129 21.24 23.80 -22.31
N CYS A 130 20.59 23.42 -21.22
CA CYS A 130 20.98 23.84 -19.88
C CYS A 130 22.11 22.93 -19.40
N THR A 131 23.35 23.29 -19.68
CA THR A 131 24.57 22.64 -19.15
C THR A 131 24.83 23.08 -17.71
N ILE A 132 23.89 22.80 -16.80
CA ILE A 132 24.15 22.90 -15.36
C ILE A 132 24.43 21.49 -14.84
N PRO A 133 25.65 21.19 -14.34
CA PRO A 133 25.93 19.90 -13.74
C PRO A 133 25.06 19.73 -12.49
N LEU A 134 24.05 18.88 -12.58
CA LEU A 134 23.17 18.57 -11.46
C LEU A 134 23.95 17.78 -10.42
N LYS A 135 24.21 18.41 -9.27
CA LYS A 135 24.78 17.72 -8.12
C LYS A 135 23.75 16.70 -7.60
N PRO A 136 24.14 15.43 -7.38
CA PRO A 136 23.23 14.45 -6.82
C PRO A 136 22.71 14.92 -5.46
N SER A 137 21.46 14.60 -5.14
CA SER A 137 20.86 14.98 -3.86
C SER A 137 21.56 14.28 -2.69
N SER A 138 21.38 14.81 -1.46
CA SER A 138 21.88 14.16 -0.25
C SER A 138 21.37 12.72 -0.12
N PHE A 139 20.11 12.50 -0.50
CA PHE A 139 19.49 11.18 -0.52
C PHE A 139 20.11 10.25 -1.57
N ALA A 140 20.36 10.73 -2.79
CA ALA A 140 21.01 9.93 -3.83
C ALA A 140 22.44 9.53 -3.43
N ARG A 141 23.19 10.43 -2.78
CA ARG A 141 24.51 10.11 -2.21
C ARG A 141 24.41 9.06 -1.09
N LYS A 142 23.39 9.15 -0.24
CA LYS A 142 23.15 8.19 0.85
C LYS A 142 22.82 6.80 0.30
N GLN A 143 21.97 6.71 -0.74
CA GLN A 143 21.66 5.46 -1.42
C GLN A 143 22.91 4.81 -2.02
N LEU A 144 23.73 5.58 -2.76
CA LEU A 144 24.98 5.06 -3.33
C LEU A 144 25.96 4.55 -2.26
N ARG A 145 26.06 5.24 -1.12
CA ARG A 145 26.89 4.78 0.02
C ARG A 145 26.38 3.47 0.59
N LEU A 146 25.07 3.36 0.80
CA LEU A 146 24.44 2.14 1.33
C LEU A 146 24.64 0.95 0.39
N THR A 147 24.45 1.13 -0.92
CA THR A 147 24.68 0.07 -1.91
C THR A 147 26.14 -0.40 -1.93
N ARG A 148 27.10 0.52 -1.75
CA ARG A 148 28.52 0.16 -1.67
C ARG A 148 28.87 -0.60 -0.40
N GLU A 149 28.23 -0.27 0.72
CA GLU A 149 28.41 -0.95 2.01
C GLU A 149 27.82 -2.36 1.98
N GLU A 150 26.64 -2.53 1.39
CA GLU A 150 26.02 -3.85 1.16
C GLU A 150 26.91 -4.76 0.30
N GLN A 151 27.48 -4.23 -0.79
CA GLN A 151 28.40 -4.98 -1.66
C GLN A 151 29.66 -5.43 -0.91
N ARG A 152 30.22 -4.58 -0.05
CA ARG A 152 31.37 -4.95 0.80
C ARG A 152 31.00 -6.04 1.79
N TYR A 153 29.84 -5.93 2.44
CA TYR A 153 29.36 -6.93 3.38
C TYR A 153 29.15 -8.29 2.70
N ARG A 154 28.49 -8.31 1.53
CA ARG A 154 28.30 -9.53 0.72
C ARG A 154 29.64 -10.13 0.28
N SER A 155 30.59 -9.30 -0.16
CA SER A 155 31.92 -9.79 -0.52
C SER A 155 32.69 -10.37 0.67
N SER A 156 32.53 -9.79 1.88
CA SER A 156 33.18 -10.31 3.09
C SER A 156 32.61 -11.65 3.53
N LEU A 157 31.29 -11.87 3.37
CA LEU A 157 30.66 -13.16 3.64
C LEU A 157 31.15 -14.24 2.66
N LEU A 158 31.28 -13.91 1.38
CA LEU A 158 31.82 -14.83 0.36
C LEU A 158 33.30 -15.17 0.60
N TRP A 159 34.09 -14.18 1.04
CA TRP A 159 35.50 -14.38 1.40
C TRP A 159 35.66 -15.29 2.63
N ASN A 160 34.81 -15.10 3.65
CA ASN A 160 34.83 -15.92 4.86
C ASN A 160 34.39 -17.37 4.57
N CYS A 161 33.37 -17.56 3.73
CA CYS A 161 32.90 -18.89 3.32
C CYS A 161 33.96 -19.68 2.53
N SER A 162 34.78 -18.98 1.73
CA SER A 162 35.88 -19.61 0.97
C SER A 162 37.06 -20.01 1.87
N GLN A 163 37.30 -19.30 2.97
CA GLN A 163 38.37 -19.68 3.93
C GLN A 163 38.01 -20.93 4.75
N GLU A 164 36.75 -21.12 5.12
CA GLU A 164 36.31 -22.34 5.83
C GLU A 164 36.48 -23.61 4.98
N MET A 165 36.51 -23.50 3.66
CA MET A 165 36.66 -24.64 2.75
C MET A 165 38.11 -25.04 2.45
N THR A 166 39.10 -24.31 3.00
CA THR A 166 40.53 -24.55 2.73
C THR A 166 41.31 -25.08 3.95
N GLN A 167 40.67 -25.80 4.89
CA GLN A 167 41.40 -26.61 5.86
C GLN A 167 41.71 -28.01 5.28
N PRO A 168 42.98 -28.37 5.02
CA PRO A 168 43.33 -29.70 4.56
C PRO A 168 43.21 -30.73 5.69
N LEU A 169 42.60 -31.88 5.38
CA LEU A 169 42.66 -33.09 6.20
C LEU A 169 44.12 -33.55 6.37
N ALA A 170 44.62 -33.52 7.59
CA ALA A 170 45.76 -34.31 8.08
C ALA A 170 45.41 -34.70 9.54
N GLY A 171 45.56 -35.91 10.05
CA GLY A 171 46.13 -37.18 9.62
C GLY A 171 46.15 -38.04 10.90
N CYS A 172 45.85 -39.33 10.77
CA CYS A 172 45.66 -40.33 11.82
C CYS A 172 46.95 -40.59 12.67
N THR A 173 46.83 -40.91 13.98
CA THR A 173 47.19 -42.24 14.59
C THR A 173 47.24 -42.26 16.14
N THR A 174 46.44 -43.18 16.70
CA THR A 174 46.67 -44.13 17.83
C THR A 174 47.15 -43.67 19.22
N ALA A 175 46.34 -43.98 20.24
CA ALA A 175 46.73 -44.91 21.33
C ALA A 175 45.52 -45.36 22.17
N THR A 176 45.55 -46.64 22.52
CA THR A 176 44.50 -47.48 23.11
C THR A 176 44.65 -47.58 24.64
N GLN A 177 43.58 -48.05 25.30
CA GLN A 177 43.45 -48.59 26.69
C GLN A 177 42.80 -47.64 27.71
N SER A 178 42.00 -48.08 28.68
CA SER A 178 41.26 -49.33 28.99
C SER A 178 40.61 -49.13 30.37
N ARG A 179 39.33 -49.52 30.55
CA ARG A 179 38.62 -49.83 31.82
C ARG A 179 38.52 -48.68 32.87
N ARG A 180 37.49 -48.56 33.72
CA ARG A 180 36.58 -49.53 34.35
C ARG A 180 35.34 -48.80 34.91
N ARG A 181 34.23 -49.54 35.02
CA ARG A 181 32.95 -49.22 35.68
C ARG A 181 33.10 -48.77 37.15
N SER A 182 32.16 -47.97 37.66
CA SER A 182 31.18 -48.39 38.69
C SER A 182 30.31 -47.25 39.26
N LEU A 183 29.14 -47.67 39.74
CA LEU A 183 27.96 -46.96 40.27
C LEU A 183 28.09 -46.48 41.73
N THR A 184 27.18 -45.55 42.10
CA THR A 184 26.55 -45.29 43.43
C THR A 184 27.43 -44.89 44.63
N SER A 185 27.14 -43.75 45.25
CA SER A 185 26.17 -43.61 46.36
C SER A 185 25.77 -42.14 46.54
#